data_AF-A0A7V2UEY9-F1
#
_entry.id   AF-A0A7V2UEY9-F1
#
_cell.length_a   1.000
_cell.length_b   1.000
_cell.length_c   1.000
_cell.angle_alpha   90.00
_cell.angle_beta   90.00
_cell.angle_gamma   90.00
#
_symmetry.space_group_name_H-M   'P 1'
#
loop_
_entity.id
_entity.type
_entity.pdbx_description
1 polymer ?
#
loop_
_entity_poly.entity_id
_entity_poly.type
_entity_poly.pdbx_seq_one_letter_code
_entity_poly.pdbx_strand_id
1 'polypeptide(L)'
;MHIHPHAPAKPAVGAPCNGCGVCCLAEPCPLGMVLSGRRQGACTALRWADDGNRYVCGAISDPAGVLPRPWRWAAFLLRQLAPRWVAAGQGCDADLEPVQR
;
A
#
# COMPACT_ATOMS: atom_id res chain seq x y z
N MET A 1 -10.75 -1.82 -11.37
CA MET A 1 -9.91 -2.39 -10.29
C MET A 1 -10.77 -3.38 -9.51
N HIS A 2 -10.25 -4.54 -9.13
CA HIS A 2 -10.99 -5.49 -8.29
C HIS A 2 -10.41 -5.44 -6.88
N ILE A 3 -11.27 -5.28 -5.89
CA ILE A 3 -10.91 -5.28 -4.47
C ILE A 3 -11.27 -6.64 -3.87
N HIS A 4 -10.50 -7.11 -2.91
CA HIS A 4 -10.81 -8.36 -2.23
C HIS A 4 -12.16 -8.23 -1.51
N PRO A 5 -13.07 -9.24 -1.59
CA PRO A 5 -14.42 -9.14 -1.04
C PRO A 5 -14.45 -8.93 0.48
N HIS A 6 -13.40 -9.40 1.17
CA HIS A 6 -13.25 -9.23 2.61
C HIS A 6 -12.50 -7.96 3.02
N ALA A 7 -12.08 -7.11 2.06
CA ALA A 7 -11.38 -5.88 2.39
C ALA A 7 -12.27 -4.97 3.26
N PRO A 8 -11.71 -4.27 4.26
CA PRO A 8 -12.51 -3.35 5.06
C PRO A 8 -13.05 -2.24 4.16
N ALA A 9 -14.24 -1.75 4.50
CA ALA A 9 -14.80 -0.59 3.82
C ALA A 9 -13.81 0.58 3.85
N LYS A 10 -13.84 1.41 2.80
CA LYS A 10 -13.05 2.63 2.75
C LYS A 10 -13.35 3.46 4.00
N PRO A 11 -12.33 3.92 4.74
CA PRO A 11 -12.55 4.75 5.92
C PRO A 11 -13.09 6.12 5.48
N ALA A 12 -13.73 6.84 6.40
CA ALA A 12 -14.15 8.21 6.14
C ALA A 12 -12.95 9.09 5.76
N VAL A 13 -13.20 10.13 4.96
CA VAL A 13 -12.17 11.12 4.61
C VAL A 13 -11.60 11.72 5.90
N GLY A 14 -10.27 11.84 5.98
CA GLY A 14 -9.55 12.29 7.17
C GLY A 14 -9.33 11.23 8.26
N ALA A 15 -9.99 10.08 8.20
CA ALA A 15 -9.72 8.96 9.13
C ALA A 15 -8.43 8.21 8.73
N PRO A 16 -7.75 7.54 9.69
CA PRO A 16 -6.51 6.83 9.40
C PRO A 16 -6.73 5.69 8.40
N CYS A 17 -5.70 5.41 7.59
CA CYS A 17 -5.72 4.30 6.64
C CYS A 17 -5.91 2.97 7.38
N ASN A 18 -6.97 2.25 7.04
CA ASN A 18 -7.30 0.93 7.60
C ASN A 18 -6.81 -0.24 6.72
N GLY A 19 -6.21 0.06 5.57
CA GLY A 19 -5.80 -0.97 4.59
C GLY A 19 -6.92 -1.47 3.68
N CYS A 20 -7.94 -0.65 3.39
CA CYS A 20 -8.97 -1.00 2.40
C CYS A 20 -8.39 -1.32 1.01
N GLY A 21 -7.25 -0.71 0.63
CA GLY A 21 -6.57 -0.95 -0.64
C GLY A 21 -7.14 -0.17 -1.83
N VAL A 22 -8.20 0.63 -1.65
CA VAL A 22 -8.83 1.43 -2.72
C VAL A 22 -7.81 2.30 -3.46
N CYS A 23 -7.07 3.15 -2.74
CA CYS A 23 -6.05 4.02 -3.34
C CYS A 23 -4.85 3.20 -3.85
N CYS A 24 -4.37 2.23 -3.06
CA CYS A 24 -3.18 1.44 -3.41
C CYS A 24 -3.36 0.54 -4.64
N LEU A 25 -4.60 0.10 -4.94
CA LEU A 25 -4.93 -0.67 -6.14
C LEU A 25 -5.17 0.23 -7.36
N ALA A 26 -5.66 1.45 -7.14
CA ALA A 26 -5.90 2.42 -8.20
C ALA A 26 -4.57 2.97 -8.75
N GLU A 27 -3.70 3.42 -7.86
CA GLU A 27 -2.41 3.98 -8.25
C GLU A 27 -1.29 3.69 -7.23
N PRO A 28 -0.06 3.57 -7.72
CA PRO A 28 1.09 3.40 -6.84
C PRO A 28 1.43 4.73 -6.17
N CYS A 29 1.65 4.71 -4.85
CA CYS A 29 2.23 5.84 -4.13
C CYS A 29 3.66 6.15 -4.64
N PRO A 30 4.26 7.31 -4.33
CA PRO A 30 5.61 7.66 -4.80
C PRO A 30 6.66 6.58 -4.53
N LEU A 31 6.59 5.94 -3.35
CA LEU A 31 7.44 4.79 -3.03
C LEU A 31 7.13 3.57 -3.92
N GLY A 32 5.86 3.28 -4.15
CA GLY A 32 5.40 2.22 -5.05
C GLY A 32 5.87 2.43 -6.49
N MET A 33 5.91 3.68 -6.97
CA MET A 33 6.47 4.01 -8.29
C MET A 33 7.96 3.69 -8.36
N VAL A 34 8.73 4.05 -7.33
CA VAL A 34 10.17 3.74 -7.27
C VAL A 34 10.42 2.23 -7.19
N LEU A 35 9.63 1.49 -6.41
CA LEU A 35 9.81 0.06 -6.22
C LEU A 35 9.32 -0.79 -7.40
N SER A 36 8.28 -0.35 -8.11
CA SER A 36 7.65 -1.14 -9.18
C SER A 36 7.86 -0.59 -10.59
N GLY A 37 8.32 0.65 -10.74
CA GLY A 37 8.39 1.37 -12.01
C GLY A 37 7.01 1.70 -12.61
N ARG A 38 5.91 1.39 -11.91
CA ARG A 38 4.54 1.60 -12.39
C ARG A 38 4.08 3.01 -12.02
N ARG A 39 3.26 3.60 -12.89
CA ARG A 39 2.58 4.89 -12.63
C ARG A 39 1.07 4.74 -12.44
N GLN A 40 0.52 3.55 -12.68
CA GLN A 40 -0.91 3.24 -12.58
C GLN A 40 -1.09 1.81 -12.07
N GLY A 41 -2.19 1.56 -11.38
CA GLY A 41 -2.53 0.25 -10.80
C GLY A 41 -1.73 -0.10 -9.54
N ALA A 42 -1.92 -1.32 -9.06
CA ALA A 42 -1.25 -1.83 -7.87
C ALA A 42 0.29 -1.87 -8.04
N CYS A 43 1.01 -1.39 -7.03
CA CYS A 43 2.47 -1.54 -6.98
C CYS A 43 2.88 -2.97 -6.58
N THR A 44 4.12 -3.35 -6.91
CA THR A 44 4.71 -4.66 -6.56
C THR A 44 4.79 -4.92 -5.05
N ALA A 45 4.80 -3.87 -4.23
CA ALA A 45 4.85 -4.00 -2.78
C ALA A 45 3.47 -4.25 -2.13
N LEU A 46 2.36 -4.04 -2.84
CA LEU A 46 1.03 -4.23 -2.27
C LEU A 46 0.75 -5.72 -2.04
N ARG A 47 0.39 -6.08 -0.82
CA ARG A 47 0.09 -7.48 -0.45
C ARG A 47 -1.25 -7.54 0.29
N TRP A 48 -1.97 -8.64 0.09
CA TRP A 48 -3.13 -8.98 0.92
C TRP A 48 -2.65 -9.67 2.19
N ALA A 49 -3.20 -9.29 3.34
CA ALA A 49 -2.95 -9.92 4.63
C ALA A 49 -4.25 -10.56 5.13
N ASP A 50 -4.31 -11.90 5.07
CA ASP A 50 -5.47 -12.69 5.47
C ASP A 50 -5.79 -12.52 6.96
N ASP A 51 -4.77 -12.45 7.82
CA ASP A 51 -4.93 -12.33 9.29
C ASP A 51 -5.73 -11.08 9.71
N GLY A 52 -5.71 -10.02 8.89
CA GLY A 52 -6.41 -8.77 9.15
C GLY A 52 -7.44 -8.41 8.08
N ASN A 53 -7.67 -9.30 7.11
CA ASN A 53 -8.47 -9.06 5.91
C ASN A 53 -8.20 -7.69 5.27
N ARG A 54 -6.93 -7.29 5.16
CA ARG A 54 -6.56 -5.93 4.73
C ARG A 54 -5.35 -5.94 3.82
N TYR A 55 -5.23 -4.89 3.02
CA TYR A 55 -4.03 -4.65 2.23
C TYR A 55 -2.94 -4.02 3.09
N VAL A 56 -1.73 -4.56 2.95
CA VAL A 56 -0.53 -4.08 3.65
C VAL A 56 0.56 -3.76 2.64
N CYS A 57 1.37 -2.76 2.96
CA CYS A 57 2.55 -2.42 2.17
C CYS A 57 3.72 -3.34 2.56
N GLY A 58 4.17 -4.17 1.62
CA GLY A 58 5.33 -5.03 1.74
C GLY A 58 6.61 -4.25 2.07
N ALA A 59 6.72 -2.98 1.64
CA ALA A 59 7.86 -2.13 2.03
C ALA A 59 7.90 -1.82 3.55
N ILE A 60 6.77 -1.97 4.25
CA ILE A 60 6.67 -1.77 5.70
C ILE A 60 6.73 -3.13 6.42
N SER A 61 5.96 -4.11 5.96
CA SER A 61 5.86 -5.42 6.63
C SER A 61 7.06 -6.33 6.36
N ASP A 62 7.59 -6.34 5.14
CA ASP A 62 8.72 -7.17 4.71
C ASP A 62 9.57 -6.45 3.63
N PRO A 63 10.31 -5.40 4.04
CA PRO A 63 11.11 -4.59 3.12
C PRO A 63 12.19 -5.41 2.38
N ALA A 64 12.71 -6.46 3.02
CA ALA A 64 13.74 -7.31 2.44
C ALA A 64 13.21 -8.24 1.34
N GLY A 65 11.89 -8.49 1.30
CA GLY A 65 11.23 -9.26 0.24
C GLY A 65 10.75 -8.42 -0.93
N VAL A 66 10.68 -7.08 -0.81
CA VAL A 66 10.37 -6.19 -1.94
C VAL A 66 11.61 -5.61 -2.63
N LEU A 67 12.75 -5.60 -1.95
CA LEU A 67 14.03 -5.12 -2.50
C LEU A 67 14.81 -6.26 -3.18
N PRO A 68 15.51 -5.99 -4.30
CA PRO A 68 16.39 -6.96 -4.93
C PRO A 68 17.58 -7.30 -4.02
N ARG A 69 18.14 -8.51 -4.17
CA ARG A 69 19.26 -9.06 -3.36
C ARG A 69 20.37 -8.04 -3.03
N PRO A 70 20.95 -7.30 -3.99
CA PRO A 70 22.02 -6.34 -3.70
C PRO A 70 21.60 -5.15 -2.83
N TRP A 71 20.30 -4.86 -2.72
CA TRP A 71 19.74 -3.71 -2.00
C TRP A 71 19.07 -4.08 -0.68
N ARG A 72 19.15 -5.36 -0.25
CA ARG A 72 18.53 -5.79 1.01
C ARG A 72 19.07 -5.06 2.24
N TRP A 73 20.30 -4.55 2.20
CA TRP A 73 20.86 -3.72 3.27
C TRP A 73 20.05 -2.42 3.48
N ALA A 74 19.45 -1.87 2.42
CA ALA A 74 18.62 -0.67 2.48
C ALA A 74 17.21 -0.95 3.04
N ALA A 75 16.87 -2.23 3.33
CA ALA A 75 15.57 -2.59 3.89
C ALA A 75 15.29 -1.90 5.23
N PHE A 76 16.31 -1.64 6.05
CA PHE A 76 16.15 -0.91 7.30
C PHE A 76 15.74 0.55 7.06
N LEU A 77 16.36 1.22 6.08
CA LEU A 77 15.99 2.59 5.69
C LEU A 77 14.57 2.61 5.13
N LEU A 78 14.22 1.63 4.29
CA LEU A 78 12.88 1.50 3.75
C LEU A 78 11.83 1.37 4.86
N ARG A 79 12.10 0.55 5.89
CA ARG A 79 11.20 0.37 7.03
C ARG A 79 10.94 1.66 7.81
N GLN A 80 11.93 2.55 7.89
CA GLN A 80 11.81 3.83 8.59
C GLN A 80 11.16 4.92 7.73
N LEU A 81 11.47 4.96 6.43
CA LEU A 81 11.02 6.00 5.51
C LEU A 81 9.66 5.67 4.87
N ALA A 82 9.32 4.40 4.68
CA ALA A 82 8.09 3.99 4.03
C ALA A 82 6.82 4.54 4.71
N PRO A 83 6.67 4.55 6.05
CA PRO A 83 5.50 5.14 6.69
C PRO A 83 5.33 6.64 6.37
N ARG A 84 6.45 7.38 6.30
CA ARG A 84 6.44 8.81 5.95
C ARG A 84 6.12 9.06 4.48
N TRP A 85 6.60 8.18 3.59
CA TRP A 85 6.45 8.33 2.14
C TRP A 85 5.11 7.85 1.60
N VAL A 86 4.52 6.84 2.23
CA VAL A 86 3.22 6.29 1.80
C VAL A 86 2.08 7.12 2.39
N ALA A 87 2.33 7.96 3.40
CA ALA A 87 1.32 8.66 4.20
C ALA A 87 0.21 7.74 4.75
N ALA A 88 0.46 6.42 4.77
CA ALA A 88 -0.46 5.43 5.32
C ALA A 88 -0.64 5.71 6.81
N GLY A 89 -1.81 6.23 7.16
CA GLY A 89 -2.17 6.58 8.53
C GLY A 89 -2.24 8.09 8.83
N GLN A 90 -1.88 8.97 7.90
CA GLN A 90 -2.00 10.43 8.10
C GLN A 90 -3.41 10.98 7.79
N GLY A 91 -4.20 10.25 7.00
CA GLY A 91 -5.60 10.56 6.70
C GLY A 91 -5.99 10.04 5.31
N CYS A 92 -7.21 9.55 5.14
CA CYS A 92 -7.74 9.20 3.82
C CYS A 92 -8.05 10.49 3.05
N ASP A 93 -7.33 10.73 1.97
CA ASP A 93 -7.48 11.85 1.02
C ASP A 93 -8.11 11.41 -0.31
N ALA A 94 -8.23 10.10 -0.54
CA ALA A 94 -8.81 9.56 -1.76
C ALA A 94 -10.31 9.86 -1.85
N ASP A 95 -10.74 10.53 -2.92
CA ASP A 95 -12.16 10.67 -3.29
C ASP A 95 -12.70 9.40 -3.97
N LEU A 96 -11.81 8.52 -4.46
CA LEU A 96 -12.18 7.30 -5.20
C LEU A 96 -13.13 6.37 -4.41
N GLU A 97 -14.24 6.00 -5.02
CA GLU A 97 -15.14 4.98 -4.51
C GLU A 97 -14.83 3.60 -5.14
N PRO A 98 -14.78 2.51 -4.36
CA PRO A 98 -14.66 1.17 -4.91
C PRO A 98 -15.95 0.78 -5.63
N VAL A 99 -15.88 0.56 -6.93
CA VAL A 99 -16.98 -0.09 -7.68
C VAL A 99 -16.97 -1.58 -7.31
N GLN A 100 -17.83 -1.98 -6.38
CA GLN A 100 -18.15 -3.39 -6.12
C GLN A 100 -19.27 -3.81 -7.07
N ARG A 101 -19.02 -4.81 -7.92
CA ARG A 101 -20.04 -5.41 -8.79
C ARG A 101 -20.11 -6.90 -8.53
#